data_AF-A0A7C3IX43-F1
#
_entry.id   AF-A0A7C3IX43-F1
#
_cell.length_a   1.000
_cell.length_b   1.000
_cell.length_c   1.000
_cell.angle_alpha   90.00
_cell.angle_beta   90.00
_cell.angle_gamma   90.00
#
_symmetry.space_group_name_H-M   'P 1'
#
loop_
_entity.id
_entity.type
_entity.pdbx_description
1 polymer ?
#
loop_
_entity_poly.entity_id
_entity_poly.type
_entity_poly.pdbx_seq_one_letter_code
_entity_poly.pdbx_strand_id
1 'polypeptide(L)'
;MEWVATSRGSYHVDLTHDAIDLGALAAAVTDPSCGAIVLFVGTTREHNEGRRVVHLEYEAYEEMALSEMAKIAQAALERWTIHRIAIAHRLGTVPLGEASVVIAVSAPHRADGFSGARFAIDELKRTVPIWKKEIFEGGEVWIGLQGASPGSS
;
A
#
# COMPACT_ATOMS: atom_id res chain seq x y z
N MET A 1 13.78 -9.94 2.00
CA MET A 1 12.30 -9.95 1.95
C MET A 1 11.83 -11.29 2.50
N GLU A 2 11.09 -11.28 3.61
CA GLU A 2 10.56 -12.49 4.24
C GLU A 2 9.13 -12.78 3.75
N TRP A 3 8.83 -14.04 3.42
CA TRP A 3 7.54 -14.45 2.88
C TRP A 3 6.86 -15.44 3.82
N VAL A 4 5.56 -15.26 4.03
CA VAL A 4 4.71 -16.19 4.78
C VAL A 4 3.90 -17.01 3.79
N ALA A 5 4.09 -18.32 3.82
CA ALA A 5 3.32 -19.26 3.00
C ALA A 5 1.96 -19.57 3.64
N THR A 6 0.94 -19.73 2.81
CA THR A 6 -0.41 -20.19 3.17
C THR A 6 -0.80 -21.37 2.28
N SER A 7 -1.98 -21.95 2.51
CA SER A 7 -2.53 -22.99 1.63
C SER A 7 -2.97 -22.47 0.26
N ARG A 8 -3.06 -21.15 0.07
CA ARG A 8 -3.58 -20.50 -1.15
C ARG A 8 -2.53 -19.70 -1.93
N GLY A 9 -1.40 -19.38 -1.32
CA GLY A 9 -0.32 -18.59 -1.92
C GLY A 9 0.67 -18.15 -0.84
N SER A 10 1.40 -17.07 -1.08
CA SER A 10 2.28 -16.47 -0.08
C SER A 10 2.12 -14.97 -0.04
N TYR A 11 2.37 -14.38 1.13
CA TYR A 11 2.35 -12.93 1.28
C TYR A 11 3.61 -12.39 1.93
N HIS A 12 3.87 -11.11 1.67
CA HIS A 12 4.89 -10.31 2.32
C HIS A 12 4.24 -8.98 2.76
N VAL A 13 4.53 -8.55 3.98
CA VAL A 13 4.11 -7.23 4.47
C VAL A 13 5.32 -6.52 5.08
N ASP A 14 5.41 -5.22 4.86
CA ASP A 14 6.56 -4.43 5.30
C ASP A 14 6.21 -3.00 5.67
N LEU A 15 6.85 -2.51 6.72
CA LEU A 15 6.92 -1.11 7.09
C LEU A 15 8.38 -0.69 7.03
N THR A 16 8.67 0.32 6.21
CA THR A 16 10.06 0.76 5.97
C THR A 16 10.19 2.26 6.14
N HIS A 17 11.37 2.73 6.51
CA HIS A 17 11.72 4.16 6.49
C HIS A 17 12.45 4.56 5.19
N ASP A 18 12.88 3.57 4.41
CA ASP A 18 13.57 3.76 3.14
C ASP A 18 12.59 3.91 1.97
N ALA A 19 13.10 4.42 0.83
CA ALA A 19 12.33 4.46 -0.41
C ALA A 19 11.95 3.03 -0.86
N ILE A 20 10.68 2.86 -1.27
CA ILE A 20 10.19 1.56 -1.73
C ILE A 20 10.72 1.28 -3.14
N ASP A 21 11.50 0.21 -3.31
CA ASP A 21 11.96 -0.26 -4.61
C ASP A 21 10.83 -1.02 -5.34
N LEU A 22 10.19 -0.34 -6.29
CA LEU A 22 9.10 -0.89 -7.10
C LEU A 22 9.55 -2.08 -7.95
N GLY A 23 10.79 -2.04 -8.46
CA GLY A 23 11.36 -3.09 -9.30
C GLY A 23 11.63 -4.35 -8.49
N ALA A 24 12.19 -4.20 -7.29
CA ALA A 24 12.41 -5.29 -6.36
C ALA A 24 11.09 -5.95 -5.93
N LEU A 25 10.05 -5.16 -5.62
CA LEU A 25 8.73 -5.70 -5.29
C LEU A 25 8.08 -6.45 -6.46
N ALA A 26 8.11 -5.89 -7.67
CA ALA A 26 7.60 -6.55 -8.87
C ALA A 26 8.33 -7.88 -9.15
N ALA A 27 9.66 -7.89 -9.01
CA ALA A 27 10.46 -9.10 -9.15
C ALA A 27 10.13 -10.13 -8.06
N ALA A 28 9.92 -9.70 -6.82
CA ALA A 28 9.65 -10.60 -5.70
C ALA A 28 8.29 -11.32 -5.80
N VAL A 29 7.27 -10.68 -6.39
CA VAL A 29 5.97 -11.32 -6.64
C VAL A 29 5.94 -12.19 -7.91
N THR A 30 6.97 -12.10 -8.76
CA THR A 30 7.02 -12.87 -10.02
C THR A 30 6.99 -14.38 -9.74
N ASP A 31 6.14 -15.10 -10.47
CA ASP A 31 6.01 -16.54 -10.37
C ASP A 31 5.77 -17.15 -11.78
N PRO A 32 6.47 -18.22 -12.18
CA PRO A 32 6.32 -18.83 -13.51
C PRO A 32 4.90 -19.31 -13.85
N SER A 33 4.07 -19.54 -12.85
CA SER A 33 2.66 -19.94 -13.04
C SER A 33 1.69 -18.74 -13.16
N CYS A 34 2.19 -17.51 -13.02
CA CYS A 34 1.40 -16.29 -13.14
C CYS A 34 1.59 -15.60 -14.49
N GLY A 35 0.49 -15.27 -15.16
CA GLY A 35 0.49 -14.51 -16.41
C GLY A 35 0.36 -12.99 -16.23
N ALA A 36 0.17 -12.51 -14.99
CA ALA A 36 0.01 -11.10 -14.71
C ALA A 36 0.65 -10.70 -13.37
N ILE A 37 1.21 -9.49 -13.36
CA ILE A 37 1.61 -8.76 -12.16
C ILE A 37 0.87 -7.43 -12.18
N VAL A 38 0.23 -7.07 -11.08
CA VAL A 38 -0.44 -5.78 -10.88
C VAL A 38 0.23 -5.05 -9.73
N LEU A 39 0.67 -3.82 -9.99
CA LEU A 39 1.14 -2.90 -8.96
C LEU A 39 0.15 -1.76 -8.80
N PHE A 40 -0.27 -1.52 -7.56
CA PHE A 40 -0.80 -0.24 -7.13
C PHE A 40 0.32 0.53 -6.43
N VAL A 41 0.51 1.80 -6.80
CA VAL A 41 1.51 2.69 -6.19
C VAL A 41 0.81 3.98 -5.76
N GLY A 42 0.77 4.23 -4.45
CA GLY A 42 0.29 5.49 -3.88
C GLY A 42 1.45 6.46 -3.75
N THR A 43 1.43 7.57 -4.50
CA THR A 43 2.50 8.58 -4.51
C THR A 43 2.07 9.91 -3.90
N THR A 44 3.02 10.63 -3.31
CA THR A 44 2.78 12.00 -2.82
C THR A 44 2.51 12.95 -3.99
N ARG A 45 1.42 13.72 -3.92
CA ARG A 45 1.03 14.72 -4.94
C ARG A 45 1.38 16.12 -4.47
N GLU A 46 1.68 17.01 -5.42
CA GLU A 46 2.04 18.42 -5.15
C GLU A 46 0.90 19.27 -4.61
N HIS A 47 -0.35 18.92 -4.93
CA HIS A 47 -1.50 19.72 -4.54
C HIS A 47 -2.52 18.85 -3.80
N ASN A 48 -2.97 19.36 -2.65
CA ASN A 48 -4.12 18.83 -1.94
C ASN A 48 -4.98 19.98 -1.42
N GLU A 49 -6.30 19.92 -1.67
CA GLU A 49 -7.28 20.94 -1.25
C GLU A 49 -6.87 22.39 -1.57
N GLY A 50 -6.26 22.61 -2.75
CA GLY A 50 -5.84 23.93 -3.22
C GLY A 50 -4.56 24.47 -2.58
N ARG A 51 -3.87 23.68 -1.75
CA ARG A 51 -2.60 24.04 -1.11
C ARG A 51 -1.44 23.22 -1.68
N ARG A 52 -0.26 23.83 -1.74
CA ARG A 52 0.98 23.18 -2.18
C ARG A 52 1.60 22.36 -1.05
N VAL A 53 1.65 21.05 -1.24
CA VAL A 53 2.30 20.07 -0.36
C VAL A 53 3.80 20.04 -0.68
N VAL A 54 4.63 20.02 0.36
CA VAL A 54 6.09 19.88 0.27
C VAL A 54 6.48 18.40 0.40
N HIS A 55 5.90 17.71 1.38
CA HIS A 55 6.06 16.28 1.61
C HIS A 55 4.92 15.75 2.49
N LEU A 56 4.84 14.43 2.61
CA LEU A 56 4.00 13.76 3.59
C LEU A 56 4.86 13.19 4.70
N GLU A 57 4.30 13.09 5.91
CA GLU A 57 4.88 12.34 7.01
C GLU A 57 3.92 11.23 7.42
N TYR A 58 4.45 10.02 7.60
CA TYR A 58 3.68 8.86 7.98
C TYR A 58 4.16 8.27 9.30
N GLU A 59 3.23 8.03 10.20
CA GLU A 59 3.46 7.35 11.48
C GLU A 59 2.54 6.15 11.59
N ALA A 60 2.95 5.12 12.34
CA ALA A 60 2.17 3.91 12.50
C ALA A 60 2.32 3.32 13.90
N TYR A 61 1.28 2.64 14.36
CA TYR A 61 1.45 1.63 15.40
C TYR A 61 1.93 0.35 14.73
N GLU A 62 3.25 0.22 14.55
CA GLU A 62 3.87 -0.73 13.62
C GLU A 62 3.43 -2.18 13.80
N GLU A 63 3.41 -2.69 15.03
CA GLU A 63 3.01 -4.07 15.33
C GLU A 63 1.56 -4.35 14.89
N MET A 64 0.64 -3.44 15.22
CA MET A 64 -0.75 -3.55 14.83
C MET A 64 -0.93 -3.35 13.31
N ALA A 65 -0.18 -2.43 12.71
CA ALA A 65 -0.22 -2.17 11.28
C ALA A 65 0.23 -3.39 10.47
N LEU A 66 1.36 -4.01 10.83
CA LEU A 66 1.84 -5.25 10.19
C LEU A 66 0.83 -6.39 10.36
N SER A 67 0.20 -6.52 11.54
CA SER A 67 -0.84 -7.51 11.80
C SER A 67 -2.08 -7.31 10.91
N GLU A 68 -2.58 -6.08 10.79
CA GLU A 68 -3.72 -5.77 9.92
C GLU A 68 -3.38 -5.92 8.43
N MET A 69 -2.18 -5.52 8.00
CA MET A 69 -1.71 -5.75 6.63
C MET A 69 -1.65 -7.25 6.30
N ALA A 70 -1.17 -8.08 7.24
CA ALA A 70 -1.14 -9.52 7.04
C ALA A 70 -2.54 -10.12 6.89
N LYS A 71 -3.52 -9.68 7.69
CA LYS A 71 -4.93 -10.09 7.56
C LYS A 71 -5.50 -9.73 6.21
N ILE A 72 -5.23 -8.52 5.71
CA ILE A 72 -5.65 -8.06 4.38
C ILE A 72 -5.05 -8.96 3.29
N ALA A 73 -3.75 -9.23 3.37
CA ALA A 73 -3.06 -10.09 2.41
C ALA A 73 -3.63 -11.51 2.38
N GLN A 74 -3.87 -12.11 3.55
CA GLN A 74 -4.51 -13.42 3.68
C GLN A 74 -5.93 -13.42 3.09
N ALA A 75 -6.75 -12.42 3.42
CA ALA A 75 -8.10 -12.29 2.89
C ALA A 75 -8.10 -12.14 1.35
N ALA A 76 -7.10 -11.48 0.77
CA ALA A 76 -6.95 -11.39 -0.68
C ALA A 76 -6.63 -12.77 -1.30
N LEU A 77 -5.70 -13.52 -0.70
CA LEU A 77 -5.35 -14.88 -1.13
C LEU A 77 -6.53 -15.87 -1.03
N GLU A 78 -7.44 -15.65 -0.09
CA GLU A 78 -8.63 -16.50 0.08
C GLU A 78 -9.74 -16.19 -0.95
N ARG A 79 -9.85 -14.93 -1.37
CA ARG A 79 -10.94 -14.45 -2.23
C ARG A 79 -10.65 -14.56 -3.72
N TRP A 80 -9.38 -14.48 -4.12
CA TRP A 80 -8.95 -14.46 -5.53
C TRP A 80 -7.83 -15.46 -5.79
N THR A 81 -7.68 -15.87 -7.05
CA THR A 81 -6.58 -16.74 -7.48
C THR A 81 -5.29 -15.93 -7.61
N ILE A 82 -4.64 -15.68 -6.48
CA ILE A 82 -3.41 -14.91 -6.35
C ILE A 82 -2.33 -15.83 -5.79
N HIS A 83 -1.14 -15.82 -6.40
CA HIS A 83 -0.03 -16.64 -5.92
C HIS A 83 0.83 -15.88 -4.92
N ARG A 84 1.14 -14.62 -5.22
CA ARG A 84 1.92 -13.75 -4.33
C ARG A 84 1.27 -12.39 -4.18
N ILE A 85 1.25 -11.88 -2.95
CA ILE A 85 0.88 -10.50 -2.64
C ILE A 85 1.92 -9.87 -1.72
N ALA A 86 2.41 -8.68 -2.06
CA ALA A 86 3.25 -7.87 -1.20
C ALA A 86 2.56 -6.54 -0.89
N ILE A 87 2.57 -6.13 0.37
CA ILE A 87 2.02 -4.86 0.86
C ILE A 87 3.15 -4.14 1.61
N ALA A 88 3.67 -3.07 1.04
CA ALA A 88 4.71 -2.26 1.66
C ALA A 88 4.20 -0.85 1.92
N HIS A 89 4.47 -0.29 3.10
CA HIS A 89 4.19 1.10 3.41
C HIS A 89 5.43 1.79 3.97
N ARG A 90 5.71 3.00 3.48
CA ARG A 90 6.79 3.84 3.96
C ARG A 90 6.33 4.70 5.13
N LEU A 91 7.15 4.77 6.18
CA LEU A 91 7.01 5.63 7.34
C LEU A 91 8.01 6.79 7.27
N GLY A 92 7.80 7.80 8.11
CA GLY A 92 8.56 9.03 8.09
C GLY A 92 8.23 9.91 6.88
N THR A 93 9.22 10.70 6.44
CA THR A 93 9.06 11.69 5.37
C THR A 93 9.03 11.01 3.99
N VAL A 94 8.00 11.32 3.21
CA VAL A 94 7.82 10.88 1.81
C VAL A 94 7.75 12.11 0.89
N PRO A 95 8.82 12.40 0.14
CA PRO A 95 8.86 13.51 -0.81
C PRO A 95 7.80 13.44 -1.91
N LEU A 96 7.62 14.55 -2.62
CA LEU A 96 6.78 14.64 -3.81
C LEU A 96 7.15 13.59 -4.86
N GLY A 97 6.14 12.95 -5.45
CA GLY A 97 6.30 11.94 -6.48
C GLY A 97 6.78 10.57 -5.98
N GLU A 98 7.23 10.46 -4.73
CA GLU A 98 7.69 9.19 -4.17
C GLU A 98 6.52 8.34 -3.64
N ALA A 99 6.73 7.02 -3.65
CA ALA A 99 5.74 6.06 -3.18
C ALA A 99 5.69 6.02 -1.64
N SER A 100 4.50 6.22 -1.09
CA SER A 100 4.22 5.98 0.33
C SER A 100 3.70 4.56 0.57
N VAL A 101 3.04 3.95 -0.42
CA VAL A 101 2.46 2.62 -0.29
C VAL A 101 2.49 1.90 -1.63
N VAL A 102 2.78 0.60 -1.60
CA VAL A 102 2.79 -0.27 -2.77
C VAL A 102 2.06 -1.57 -2.45
N ILE A 103 1.14 -1.95 -3.33
CA ILE A 103 0.55 -3.29 -3.36
C ILE A 103 1.02 -3.96 -4.65
N ALA A 104 1.71 -5.09 -4.55
CA ALA A 104 2.11 -5.89 -5.70
C ALA A 104 1.44 -7.26 -5.64
N VAL A 105 0.80 -7.69 -6.72
CA VAL A 105 0.02 -8.94 -6.78
C VAL A 105 0.40 -9.71 -8.03
N SER A 106 0.68 -11.01 -7.91
CA SER A 106 0.81 -11.92 -9.05
C SER A 106 -0.35 -12.92 -9.11
N ALA A 107 -0.88 -13.11 -10.31
CA ALA A 107 -2.02 -13.99 -10.56
C ALA A 107 -1.87 -14.70 -11.92
N PRO A 108 -2.45 -15.90 -12.10
CA PRO A 108 -2.54 -16.57 -13.40
C PRO A 108 -3.18 -15.67 -14.47
N HIS A 109 -4.20 -14.89 -14.09
CA HIS A 109 -4.91 -13.99 -14.97
C HIS A 109 -5.11 -12.61 -14.34
N ARG A 110 -5.03 -11.57 -15.19
CA ARG A 110 -5.06 -10.15 -14.76
C ARG A 110 -6.27 -9.76 -13.93
N ALA A 111 -7.44 -10.38 -14.14
CA ALA A 111 -8.67 -10.00 -13.46
C ALA A 111 -8.54 -10.12 -11.93
N ASP A 112 -8.07 -11.28 -11.47
CA ASP A 112 -7.83 -11.55 -10.05
C ASP A 112 -6.71 -10.66 -9.48
N GLY A 113 -5.66 -10.40 -10.27
CA GLY A 113 -4.60 -9.46 -9.91
C GLY A 113 -5.14 -8.04 -9.64
N PHE A 114 -6.00 -7.51 -10.53
CA PHE A 114 -6.62 -6.20 -10.35
C PHE A 114 -7.56 -6.17 -9.14
N SER A 115 -8.42 -7.18 -8.99
CA SER A 115 -9.37 -7.25 -7.88
C SER A 115 -8.68 -7.38 -6.53
N GLY A 116 -7.64 -8.22 -6.44
CA GLY A 116 -6.84 -8.38 -5.23
C GLY A 116 -6.09 -7.12 -4.83
N ALA A 117 -5.40 -6.48 -5.79
CA ALA A 117 -4.67 -5.25 -5.52
C ALA A 117 -5.62 -4.12 -5.07
N ARG A 118 -6.78 -3.98 -5.73
CA ARG A 118 -7.79 -3.00 -5.38
C ARG A 118 -8.37 -3.23 -3.98
N PHE A 119 -8.72 -4.48 -3.67
CA PHE A 119 -9.19 -4.85 -2.34
C PHE A 119 -8.17 -4.49 -1.26
N ALA A 120 -6.90 -4.87 -1.47
CA ALA A 120 -5.87 -4.66 -0.47
C ALA A 120 -5.62 -3.18 -0.16
N ILE A 121 -5.60 -2.30 -1.16
CA ILE A 121 -5.44 -0.86 -0.90
C ILE A 121 -6.67 -0.23 -0.23
N ASP A 122 -7.88 -0.62 -0.64
CA ASP A 122 -9.11 -0.08 -0.06
C ASP A 122 -9.22 -0.48 1.43
N GLU A 123 -8.89 -1.74 1.75
CA GLU A 123 -8.88 -2.22 3.13
C GLU A 123 -7.74 -1.62 3.96
N LEU A 124 -6.55 -1.46 3.39
CA LEU A 124 -5.42 -0.83 4.08
C LEU A 124 -5.81 0.56 4.57
N LYS A 125 -6.41 1.38 3.70
CA LYS A 125 -6.88 2.72 4.05
C LYS A 125 -8.01 2.73 5.07
N ARG A 126 -8.72 1.61 5.23
CA ARG A 126 -9.88 1.48 6.11
C ARG A 126 -9.50 0.99 7.51
N THR A 127 -8.56 0.05 7.62
CA THR A 127 -8.33 -0.70 8.87
C THR A 127 -6.93 -0.55 9.45
N VAL A 128 -5.92 -0.21 8.63
CA VAL A 128 -4.53 -0.21 9.09
C VAL A 128 -4.23 1.11 9.80
N PRO A 129 -3.73 1.09 11.06
CA PRO A 129 -3.46 2.29 11.85
C PRO A 129 -2.17 2.99 11.40
N ILE A 130 -2.24 3.63 10.22
CA ILE A 130 -1.19 4.49 9.67
C ILE A 130 -1.79 5.88 9.50
N TRP A 131 -1.13 6.88 10.09
CA TRP A 131 -1.56 8.28 10.05
C TRP A 131 -0.71 9.06 9.05
N LYS A 132 -1.36 9.97 8.33
CA LYS A 132 -0.73 10.82 7.33
C LYS A 132 -0.81 12.28 7.78
N LYS A 133 0.32 12.95 7.80
CA LYS A 133 0.41 14.40 7.97
C LYS A 133 0.83 15.04 6.66
N GLU A 134 0.18 16.14 6.31
CA GLU A 134 0.53 16.92 5.12
C GLU A 134 1.32 18.15 5.54
N ILE A 135 2.50 18.31 4.96
CA ILE A 135 3.36 19.46 5.22
C ILE A 135 3.24 20.41 4.03
N PHE A 136 2.84 21.65 4.28
CA PHE A 136 2.63 22.67 3.26
C PHE A 136 3.69 23.76 3.38
N GLU A 137 3.84 24.56 2.33
CA GLU A 137 4.59 25.81 2.46
C GLU A 137 3.90 26.75 3.46
N GLY A 138 4.61 27.11 4.52
CA GLY A 138 4.12 28.01 5.56
C GLY A 138 3.32 27.37 6.71
N GLY A 139 3.25 26.03 6.83
CA GLY A 139 2.68 25.36 8.02
C GLY A 139 2.25 23.88 7.80
N GLU A 140 1.78 23.22 8.87
CA GLU A 140 1.42 21.78 8.90
C GLU A 140 -0.07 21.52 9.21
N VAL A 141 -0.65 20.43 8.68
CA VAL A 141 -1.98 19.91 9.07
C VAL A 141 -1.92 18.38 9.23
N TRP A 142 -2.43 17.87 10.34
CA TRP A 142 -2.59 16.42 10.59
C TRP A 142 -3.91 15.91 10.02
N ILE A 143 -3.89 14.81 9.27
CA ILE A 143 -5.10 14.14 8.77
C ILE A 143 -5.19 12.75 9.42
N GLY A 144 -6.13 12.58 10.36
CA GLY A 144 -6.41 11.31 11.02
C GLY A 144 -7.43 10.43 10.27
N LEU A 145 -7.66 9.21 10.77
CA LEU A 145 -8.69 8.27 10.29
C LEU A 145 -10.11 8.78 10.64
N GLN A 146 -10.58 9.79 9.91
CA GLN A 146 -11.94 9.99 9.38
C GLN A 146 -12.12 11.46 8.98
N GLY A 147 -12.36 11.64 7.68
CA GLY A 147 -12.73 12.90 7.08
C GLY A 147 -13.02 12.64 5.61
N ALA A 148 -14.14 11.98 5.33
CA ALA A 148 -14.73 12.05 4.00
C ALA A 148 -14.90 13.54 3.67
N SER A 149 -14.15 14.05 2.69
CA SER A 149 -14.42 15.38 2.15
C SER A 149 -15.83 15.34 1.53
N PRO A 150 -16.76 16.22 1.90
CA PRO A 150 -18.01 16.33 1.19
C PRO A 150 -17.72 16.94 -0.18
N GLY A 151 -17.83 16.13 -1.23
CA GLY A 151 -17.90 16.60 -2.61
C GLY A 151 -16.58 16.56 -3.39
N SER A 152 -16.44 15.53 -4.21
CA SER A 152 -16.10 15.75 -5.61
C SER A 152 -16.95 14.77 -6.42
N SER A 153 -17.87 15.35 -7.19
CA SER A 153 -18.66 14.72 -8.25
C SER A 153 -17.78 14.03 -9.29
#